data_AF-A0A7W6AK44-F1
#
_entry.id   AF-A0A7W6AK44-F1
#
_cell.length_a   1.000
_cell.length_b   1.000
_cell.length_c   1.000
_cell.angle_alpha   90.00
_cell.angle_beta   90.00
_cell.angle_gamma   90.00
#
_symmetry.space_group_name_H-M   'P 1'
#
loop_
_entity.id
_entity.type
_entity.pdbx_description
1 polymer ?
#
loop_
_entity_poly.entity_id
_entity_poly.type
_entity_poly.pdbx_seq_one_letter_code
_entity_poly.pdbx_strand_id
1 'polypeptide(L)'
;MGEDLDRLRLRIDDEAAVAMQVRAARSLLSWSQADLAARAGVATRSVADLETQTTRPRRETLTKLKSVLIDAGIRFIRSDGVLGVTITEIAAGRTDCSKSV
;
A
#
# COMPACT_ATOMS: atom_id res chain seq x y z
N MET A 1 -34.79 4.15 20.81
CA MET A 1 -35.12 3.98 19.37
C MET A 1 -34.33 5.05 18.63
N GLY A 2 -33.20 4.68 18.01
CA GLY A 2 -32.37 5.63 17.26
C GLY A 2 -30.84 5.43 17.29
N GLU A 3 -30.32 4.32 17.82
CA GLU A 3 -28.86 4.06 17.89
C GLU A 3 -28.37 3.04 16.84
N ASP A 4 -29.04 2.96 15.69
CA ASP A 4 -28.80 1.91 14.68
C ASP A 4 -28.32 2.44 13.31
N LEU A 5 -27.94 3.73 13.21
CA LEU A 5 -27.45 4.31 11.95
C LEU A 5 -25.93 4.24 11.75
N ASP A 6 -25.16 3.81 12.75
CA ASP A 6 -23.72 3.55 12.60
C ASP A 6 -23.43 2.14 12.02
N ARG A 7 -24.45 1.29 11.90
CA ARG A 7 -24.28 -0.13 11.52
C ARG A 7 -24.22 -0.38 10.02
N LEU A 8 -24.52 0.61 9.18
CA LEU A 8 -24.78 0.41 7.75
C LEU A 8 -23.75 1.00 6.77
N ARG A 9 -22.61 1.57 7.23
CA ARG A 9 -21.81 2.43 6.35
C ARG A 9 -20.33 2.12 6.09
N LEU A 10 -19.66 1.16 6.75
CA LEU A 10 -18.22 0.98 6.48
C LEU A 10 -17.70 -0.43 6.74
N ARG A 11 -18.15 -1.39 5.92
CA ARG A 11 -17.69 -2.79 6.00
C ARG A 11 -17.32 -3.33 4.62
N ILE A 12 -16.60 -2.53 3.83
CA ILE A 12 -15.86 -3.01 2.66
C ILE A 12 -14.41 -3.08 3.14
N ASP A 13 -13.93 -4.30 3.38
CA ASP A 13 -12.69 -4.63 4.08
C ASP A 13 -11.51 -3.71 3.73
N ASP A 14 -11.04 -2.95 4.72
CA ASP A 14 -9.90 -2.02 4.64
C ASP A 14 -8.61 -2.67 4.11
N GLU A 15 -8.54 -4.00 4.09
CA GLU A 15 -7.42 -4.79 3.59
C GLU A 15 -7.39 -4.87 2.05
N ALA A 16 -8.55 -5.04 1.41
CA ALA A 16 -8.64 -5.20 -0.05
C ALA A 16 -8.24 -3.91 -0.77
N ALA A 17 -8.71 -2.78 -0.24
CA ALA A 17 -8.35 -1.44 -0.70
C ALA A 17 -6.84 -1.16 -0.59
N VAL A 18 -6.22 -1.62 0.50
CA VAL A 18 -4.79 -1.43 0.74
C VAL A 18 -3.95 -2.21 -0.28
N ALA A 19 -4.34 -3.43 -0.64
CA ALA A 19 -3.64 -4.21 -1.67
C ALA A 19 -3.57 -3.46 -3.02
N MET A 20 -4.68 -2.85 -3.45
CA MET A 20 -4.74 -2.06 -4.68
C MET A 20 -3.86 -0.81 -4.60
N GLN A 21 -3.91 -0.10 -3.47
CA GLN A 21 -3.09 1.09 -3.25
C GLN A 21 -1.59 0.76 -3.20
N VAL A 22 -1.20 -0.35 -2.57
CA VAL A 22 0.20 -0.80 -2.53
C VAL A 22 0.70 -1.12 -3.93
N ARG A 23 -0.10 -1.81 -4.75
CA ARG A 23 0.23 -2.08 -6.14
C ARG A 23 0.39 -0.80 -6.95
N ALA A 24 -0.53 0.15 -6.81
CA ALA A 24 -0.47 1.44 -7.49
C ALA A 24 0.77 2.25 -7.06
N ALA A 25 1.05 2.32 -5.75
CA ALA A 25 2.23 2.98 -5.20
C ALA A 25 3.53 2.39 -5.74
N ARG A 26 3.60 1.05 -5.80
CA ARG A 26 4.74 0.32 -6.34
C ARG A 26 4.97 0.66 -7.82
N SER A 27 3.90 0.70 -8.62
CA SER A 27 3.99 1.11 -10.02
C SER A 27 4.46 2.56 -10.18
N LEU A 28 3.97 3.48 -9.34
CA LEU A 28 4.40 4.89 -9.35
C LEU A 28 5.90 5.04 -9.05
N LEU A 29 6.44 4.22 -8.14
CA LEU A 29 7.86 4.20 -7.78
C LEU A 29 8.72 3.34 -8.72
N SER A 30 8.13 2.66 -9.71
CA SER A 30 8.80 1.67 -10.57
C SER A 30 9.53 0.54 -9.80
N TRP A 31 9.03 0.19 -8.61
CA TRP A 31 9.60 -0.86 -7.78
C TRP A 31 9.08 -2.26 -8.14
N SER A 32 9.93 -3.28 -8.01
CA SER A 32 9.49 -4.68 -8.04
C SER A 32 8.87 -5.11 -6.69
N GLN A 33 8.24 -6.29 -6.65
CA GLN A 33 7.79 -6.87 -5.37
C GLN A 33 8.96 -7.14 -4.42
N ALA A 34 10.10 -7.57 -4.97
CA ALA A 34 11.32 -7.82 -4.22
C ALA A 34 11.92 -6.51 -3.65
N ASP A 35 11.87 -5.43 -4.43
CA ASP A 35 12.32 -4.10 -4.01
C ASP A 35 11.54 -3.57 -2.81
N LEU A 36 10.21 -3.69 -2.86
CA LEU A 36 9.33 -3.28 -1.78
C LEU A 36 9.54 -4.17 -0.54
N ALA A 37 9.69 -5.48 -0.74
CA ALA A 37 9.93 -6.43 0.33
C ALA A 37 11.25 -6.16 1.06
N ALA A 38 12.33 -5.92 0.30
CA ALA A 38 13.65 -5.61 0.83
C ALA A 38 13.64 -4.32 1.64
N ARG A 39 13.03 -3.26 1.12
CA ARG A 39 12.94 -1.97 1.81
C ARG A 39 12.06 -2.04 3.06
N ALA A 40 10.97 -2.83 3.04
CA ALA A 40 10.07 -3.01 4.18
C ALA A 40 10.51 -4.07 5.19
N GLY A 41 11.58 -4.82 4.91
CA GLY A 41 12.05 -5.90 5.77
C GLY A 41 11.03 -7.02 5.95
N VAL A 42 10.30 -7.36 4.88
CA VAL A 42 9.29 -8.42 4.86
C VAL A 42 9.63 -9.45 3.77
N ALA A 43 9.04 -10.64 3.86
CA ALA A 43 9.25 -11.65 2.82
C ALA A 43 8.55 -11.22 1.51
N THR A 44 9.22 -11.42 0.36
CA THR A 44 8.64 -11.13 -0.96
C THR A 44 7.32 -11.85 -1.19
N ARG A 45 7.19 -13.09 -0.68
CA ARG A 45 5.95 -13.85 -0.72
C ARG A 45 4.80 -13.14 0.01
N SER A 46 5.06 -12.49 1.15
CA SER A 46 4.04 -11.73 1.88
C SER A 46 3.55 -10.51 1.11
N VAL A 47 4.41 -9.89 0.28
CA VAL A 47 4.01 -8.80 -0.63
C VAL A 47 3.15 -9.35 -1.77
N ALA A 48 3.52 -10.49 -2.36
CA ALA A 48 2.73 -11.15 -3.38
C ALA A 48 1.35 -11.58 -2.86
N ASP A 49 1.29 -12.25 -1.70
CA ASP A 49 0.06 -12.71 -1.05
C ASP A 49 -0.87 -11.54 -0.69
N LEU A 50 -0.28 -10.39 -0.32
CA LEU A 50 -1.00 -9.13 -0.12
C LEU A 50 -1.60 -8.62 -1.43
N GLU A 51 -0.79 -8.52 -2.49
CA GLU A 51 -1.24 -8.00 -3.79
C GLU A 51 -2.28 -8.92 -4.46
N THR A 52 -2.26 -10.24 -4.21
CA THR A 52 -3.24 -11.20 -4.72
C THR A 52 -4.45 -11.41 -3.80
N GLN A 53 -4.46 -10.75 -2.63
CA GLN A 53 -5.51 -10.88 -1.60
C GLN A 53 -5.75 -12.33 -1.16
N THR A 54 -4.76 -13.21 -1.32
CA THR A 54 -4.89 -14.65 -1.08
C THR A 54 -4.85 -14.99 0.41
N THR A 55 -4.26 -14.12 1.23
CA THR A 55 -4.16 -14.31 2.69
C THR A 55 -4.37 -12.98 3.39
N ARG A 56 -5.01 -13.01 4.57
CA ARG A 56 -5.11 -11.81 5.41
C ARG A 56 -3.71 -11.39 5.89
N PRO A 57 -3.17 -10.28 5.41
CA PRO A 57 -1.84 -9.83 5.79
C PRO A 57 -1.83 -9.46 7.27
N ARG A 58 -0.73 -9.75 7.97
CA ARG A 58 -0.57 -9.32 9.36
C ARG A 58 -0.56 -7.79 9.40
N ARG A 59 -1.23 -7.21 10.41
CA ARG A 59 -1.26 -5.75 10.61
C ARG A 59 0.14 -5.14 10.64
N GLU A 60 1.10 -5.83 11.25
CA GLU A 60 2.50 -5.39 11.31
C GLU A 60 3.15 -5.29 9.91
N THR A 61 2.92 -6.28 9.05
CA THR A 61 3.40 -6.30 7.66
C THR A 61 2.83 -5.11 6.88
N LEU A 62 1.54 -4.83 7.04
CA LEU A 62 0.89 -3.68 6.39
C LEU A 62 1.49 -2.36 6.85
N THR A 63 1.75 -2.20 8.15
CA THR A 63 2.35 -0.98 8.70
C THR A 63 3.74 -0.76 8.14
N LYS A 64 4.59 -1.80 8.08
CA LYS A 64 5.95 -1.71 7.51
C LYS A 64 5.91 -1.30 6.04
N LEU A 65 5.06 -1.94 5.24
CA LEU A 65 4.91 -1.63 3.82
C LEU A 65 4.42 -0.20 3.58
N LYS A 66 3.38 0.24 4.32
CA LYS A 66 2.87 1.61 4.23
C LYS A 66 3.93 2.63 4.63
N SER A 67 4.66 2.38 5.71
CA SER A 67 5.70 3.29 6.20
C SER A 67 6.77 3.54 5.14
N VAL A 68 7.26 2.49 4.50
CA VAL A 68 8.29 2.59 3.45
C VAL A 68 7.78 3.33 2.22
N LEU A 69 6.54 3.08 1.82
CA LEU A 69 5.95 3.79 0.68
C LEU A 69 5.78 5.29 0.99
N ILE A 70 5.35 5.63 2.22
CA ILE A 70 5.22 7.03 2.66
C ILE A 70 6.59 7.72 2.71
N ASP A 71 7.60 7.04 3.25
CA ASP A 71 8.98 7.53 3.29
C ASP A 71 9.55 7.78 1.89
N ALA A 72 9.20 6.91 0.93
CA ALA A 72 9.51 7.09 -0.48
C ALA A 72 8.66 8.17 -1.19
N GLY A 73 7.86 8.95 -0.46
CA GLY A 73 7.10 10.08 -0.99
C GLY A 73 5.73 9.73 -1.56
N ILE A 74 5.19 8.55 -1.24
CA ILE A 74 3.81 8.19 -1.57
C ILE A 74 2.85 8.76 -0.53
N ARG A 75 1.74 9.33 -0.99
CA ARG A 75 0.59 9.69 -0.15
C ARG A 75 -0.63 8.89 -0.56
N PHE A 76 -1.19 8.17 0.41
CA PHE A 76 -2.43 7.42 0.27
C PHE A 76 -3.64 8.33 0.48
N ILE A 77 -4.60 8.25 -0.43
CA ILE A 77 -5.85 9.03 -0.38
C ILE A 77 -7.02 8.05 -0.21
N ARG A 78 -7.88 8.35 0.76
CA ARG A 78 -9.17 7.67 0.97
C ARG A 78 -10.21 8.72 1.33
N SER A 79 -11.19 8.92 0.47
CA SER A 79 -12.31 9.85 0.71
C SER A 79 -13.56 9.35 -0.01
N ASP A 80 -14.71 9.30 0.66
CA ASP A 80 -16.04 9.06 0.06
C ASP A 80 -16.10 7.98 -1.05
N GLY A 81 -15.50 6.80 -0.80
CA GLY A 81 -15.48 5.68 -1.75
C GLY A 81 -14.41 5.76 -2.84
N VAL A 82 -13.59 6.81 -2.83
CA VAL A 82 -12.41 6.99 -3.69
C VAL A 82 -11.16 6.48 -2.97
N LEU A 83 -10.40 5.65 -3.67
CA LEU A 83 -9.07 5.20 -3.26
C LEU A 83 -8.05 5.73 -4.28
N GLY A 84 -7.06 6.44 -3.78
CA GLY A 84 -6.02 7.06 -4.60
C GLY A 84 -4.64 6.90 -4.02
N VAL A 85 -3.64 7.07 -4.88
CA VAL A 85 -2.23 7.13 -4.51
C VAL A 85 -1.60 8.26 -5.31
N THR A 86 -0.84 9.12 -4.61
CA THR A 86 -0.13 10.24 -5.23
C THR A 86 1.34 10.17 -4.85
N ILE A 87 2.22 10.68 -5.72
CA ILE A 87 3.64 10.83 -5.44
C ILE A 87 3.95 12.33 -5.29
N THR A 88 4.82 12.67 -4.35
CA THR A 88 5.34 14.04 -4.24
C THR A 88 6.57 14.21 -5.12
N GLU A 89 6.66 15.30 -5.91
CA GLU A 89 7.82 15.59 -6.79
C GLU A 89 9.18 15.54 -6.08
N ILE A 90 9.22 15.85 -4.79
CA ILE A 90 10.43 15.82 -3.96
C ILE A 90 11.04 14.40 -3.83
N ALA A 91 10.26 13.36 -4.13
CA ALA A 91 10.71 11.97 -4.12
C ALA A 91 11.04 11.42 -5.51
N ALA A 92 10.45 11.98 -6.58
CA ALA A 92 10.74 11.58 -7.96
C ALA A 92 12.21 11.79 -8.33
N GLY A 93 12.88 12.78 -7.74
CA GLY A 93 14.32 13.04 -7.94
C GLY A 93 15.27 12.06 -7.24
N ARG A 94 14.74 11.09 -6.48
CA ARG A 94 15.51 10.11 -5.71
C ARG A 94 15.31 8.67 -6.20
N THR A 95 14.73 8.45 -7.38
CA THR A 95 14.64 7.10 -7.96
C THR A 95 16.04 6.56 -8.10
N ASP A 96 16.42 5.72 -7.13
CA ASP A 96 17.66 4.99 -7.13
C ASP A 96 17.71 4.16 -8.41
N CYS A 97 18.68 4.45 -9.26
CA CYS A 97 18.89 3.75 -10.51
C CYS A 97 19.41 2.31 -10.31
N SER A 98 19.03 1.60 -9.24
CA SER A 98 19.50 0.25 -8.92
C SER A 98 18.93 -0.85 -9.82
N LYS A 99 18.41 -0.52 -11.02
CA LYS A 99 18.28 -1.50 -12.10
C LYS A 99 19.66 -1.79 -12.69
N SER A 100 20.38 -2.64 -11.98
CA SER A 100 21.52 -3.39 -12.50
C SER A 100 21.02 -4.80 -12.82
N VAL A 101 20.58 -5.01 -14.06
CA VAL A 101 20.76 -6.23 -14.90
C VAL A 101 19.94 -6.12 -16.18
#